data_AF-A0A809WVA3-F1
#
_entry.id   AF-A0A809WVA3-F1
#
_cell.length_a   1.000
_cell.length_b   1.000
_cell.length_c   1.000
_cell.angle_alpha   90.00
_cell.angle_beta   90.00
_cell.angle_gamma   90.00
#
_symmetry.space_group_name_H-M   'P 1'
#
loop_
_entity.id
_entity.type
_entity.pdbx_description
1 polymer ?
#
loop_
_entity_poly.entity_id
_entity_poly.type
_entity_poly.pdbx_seq_one_letter_code
_entity_poly.pdbx_strand_id
1 'polypeptide(L)'
;MSLVALARCCPTWADFRPVHAFEAQVDVVATRSSGAFTRVFELRVVQVADQIAVFERPVGGTLPACCPERHINPDGSFCIGLRAGDGITGASATAWWEKLHVFILCQETAAEAGFWPGEAQLSHGEAAEIELAAERAADQLGLQSVYREAVAFGSGPIASGLAKINQKTGMLRNGRSACICGRTDRHRRPLLRRECHRCGQGCPVVLEHWRRIKVAEYWRGLRGQACCGTMRECPLKKAGPTDGTAISRGTGA
;
A
#
# COMPACT_ATOMS: atom_id res chain seq x y z
N MET A 1 19.24 12.37 15.41
CA MET A 1 17.88 12.87 15.11
C MET A 1 17.60 12.64 13.63
N SER A 2 16.43 12.14 13.27
CA SER A 2 16.12 11.67 11.91
C SER A 2 16.20 12.78 10.85
N LEU A 3 15.71 14.00 11.14
CA LEU A 3 15.85 15.14 10.23
C LEU A 3 17.31 15.51 9.94
N VAL A 4 18.19 15.40 10.94
CA VAL A 4 19.63 15.65 10.75
C VAL A 4 20.26 14.62 9.81
N ALA A 5 19.82 13.36 9.89
CA ALA A 5 20.26 12.32 8.97
C ALA A 5 19.78 12.61 7.54
N LEU A 6 18.50 13.00 7.37
CA LEU A 6 17.94 13.36 6.08
C LEU A 6 18.65 14.57 5.46
N ALA A 7 18.92 15.62 6.23
CA ALA A 7 19.63 16.81 5.76
C ALA A 7 21.06 16.48 5.26
N ARG A 8 21.79 15.62 5.99
CA ARG A 8 23.15 15.21 5.61
C ARG A 8 23.19 14.35 4.33
N CYS A 9 22.14 13.59 4.08
CA CYS A 9 22.01 12.73 2.91
C CYS A 9 21.12 13.36 1.84
N CYS A 10 20.89 14.68 1.89
CA CYS A 10 20.03 15.36 0.92
C CYS A 10 20.58 15.20 -0.50
N PRO A 11 19.82 14.62 -1.42
CA PRO A 11 20.26 14.42 -2.80
C PRO A 11 20.21 15.73 -3.59
N THR A 12 20.90 15.77 -4.72
CA THR A 12 21.00 16.99 -5.57
C THR A 12 19.70 17.39 -6.25
N TRP A 13 18.71 16.50 -6.31
CA TRP A 13 17.38 16.76 -6.86
C TRP A 13 16.39 17.30 -5.81
N ALA A 14 16.83 17.49 -4.56
CA ALA A 14 16.04 18.04 -3.47
C ALA A 14 16.76 19.25 -2.83
N ASP A 15 15.99 20.25 -2.45
CA ASP A 15 16.43 21.35 -1.57
C ASP A 15 15.80 21.17 -0.19
N PHE A 16 16.62 20.93 0.83
CA PHE A 16 16.18 20.69 2.20
C PHE A 16 16.47 21.91 3.07
N ARG A 17 15.41 22.51 3.62
CA ARG A 17 15.48 23.73 4.43
C ARG A 17 14.88 23.47 5.82
N PRO A 18 15.70 23.35 6.89
CA PRO A 18 15.17 23.19 8.23
C PRO A 18 14.38 24.43 8.64
N VAL A 19 13.19 24.23 9.21
CA VAL A 19 12.36 25.32 9.76
C VAL A 19 12.58 25.39 11.28
N HIS A 20 12.45 24.24 11.95
CA HIS A 20 12.77 24.08 13.37
C HIS A 20 13.18 22.63 13.66
N ALA A 21 13.40 22.28 14.93
CA ALA A 21 13.97 20.99 15.34
C ALA A 21 13.19 19.74 14.90
N PHE A 22 11.92 19.89 14.52
CA PHE A 22 11.00 18.81 14.18
C PHE A 22 10.34 19.00 12.82
N GLU A 23 10.73 20.02 12.05
CA GLU A 23 10.14 20.28 10.74
C GLU A 23 11.18 20.85 9.77
N ALA A 24 11.11 20.39 8.53
CA ALA A 24 11.83 20.94 7.40
C ALA A 24 10.88 21.13 6.21
N GLN A 25 11.16 22.15 5.43
CA GLN A 25 10.62 22.30 4.09
C GLN A 25 11.54 21.58 3.11
N VAL A 26 10.94 20.89 2.14
CA VAL A 26 11.69 20.21 1.10
C VAL A 26 11.07 20.53 -0.24
N ASP A 27 11.87 21.01 -1.17
CA ASP A 27 11.47 21.15 -2.57
C ASP A 27 12.09 20.01 -3.34
N VAL A 28 11.28 19.16 -3.96
CA VAL A 28 11.77 18.00 -4.72
C VAL A 28 11.39 18.12 -6.18
N VAL A 29 12.31 17.74 -7.05
CA VAL A 29 12.07 17.59 -8.49
C VAL A 29 12.22 16.12 -8.84
N ALA A 30 11.19 15.55 -9.45
CA ALA A 30 11.32 14.24 -10.06
C ALA A 30 11.85 14.38 -11.49
N THR A 31 12.96 13.70 -11.76
CA THR A 31 13.52 13.61 -13.11
C THR A 31 13.14 12.26 -13.70
N ARG A 32 12.41 12.26 -14.82
CA ARG A 32 12.08 11.01 -15.52
C ARG A 32 13.35 10.37 -16.07
N SER A 33 13.28 9.08 -16.40
CA SER A 33 14.36 8.37 -17.09
C SER A 33 14.76 9.02 -18.43
N SER A 34 13.85 9.76 -19.07
CA SER A 34 14.11 10.56 -20.27
C SER A 34 14.90 11.85 -20.02
N GLY A 35 15.15 12.21 -18.75
CA GLY A 35 15.72 13.50 -18.37
C GLY A 35 14.70 14.66 -18.39
N ALA A 36 13.45 14.40 -18.78
CA ALA A 36 12.41 15.41 -18.79
C ALA A 36 12.07 15.90 -17.38
N PHE A 37 12.06 17.21 -17.21
CA PHE A 37 11.57 17.89 -16.02
C PHE A 37 10.07 17.64 -15.85
N THR A 38 9.64 17.40 -14.62
CA THR A 38 8.21 17.30 -14.27
C THR A 38 7.74 18.65 -13.71
N ARG A 39 7.78 18.79 -12.38
CA ARG A 39 7.47 20.00 -11.63
C ARG A 39 8.16 19.94 -10.26
N VAL A 40 8.16 21.07 -9.57
CA VAL A 40 8.60 21.14 -8.17
C VAL A 40 7.44 20.70 -7.29
N PHE A 41 7.70 19.73 -6.43
CA PHE A 41 6.82 19.39 -5.33
C PHE A 41 7.29 20.09 -4.07
N GLU A 42 6.41 20.92 -3.54
CA GLU A 42 6.63 21.71 -2.36
C GLU A 42 6.17 20.92 -1.13
N LEU A 43 7.11 20.36 -0.38
CA LEU A 43 6.83 19.43 0.70
C LEU A 43 7.15 20.02 2.08
N ARG A 44 6.49 19.45 3.10
CA ARG A 44 6.89 19.55 4.50
C ARG A 44 7.22 18.16 5.03
N VAL A 45 8.31 18.07 5.78
CA VAL A 45 8.78 16.84 6.44
C VAL A 45 8.77 17.09 7.94
N VAL A 46 7.95 16.33 8.66
CA VAL A 46 7.73 16.49 10.09
C VAL A 46 8.24 15.26 10.82
N GLN A 47 8.98 15.48 11.91
CA GLN A 47 9.37 14.43 12.84
C GLN A 47 8.38 14.39 14.01
N VAL A 48 7.68 13.27 14.16
CA VAL A 48 6.81 12.98 15.31
C VAL A 48 7.40 11.77 16.03
N ALA A 49 7.90 11.99 17.25
CA ALA A 49 8.69 11.00 17.99
C ALA A 49 9.87 10.47 17.15
N ASP A 50 9.89 9.18 16.83
CA ASP A 50 10.90 8.51 16.02
C ASP A 50 10.47 8.32 14.55
N GLN A 51 9.33 8.87 14.14
CA GLN A 51 8.79 8.75 12.79
C GLN A 51 8.94 10.04 11.99
N ILE A 52 9.25 9.89 10.71
CA ILE A 52 9.19 10.95 9.71
C ILE A 52 7.91 10.80 8.89
N ALA A 53 7.12 11.88 8.83
CA ALA A 53 5.97 12.02 7.95
C ALA A 53 6.23 13.11 6.91
N VAL A 54 5.75 12.89 5.69
CA VAL A 54 5.88 13.83 4.56
C VAL A 54 4.49 14.24 4.11
N PHE A 55 4.33 15.52 3.79
CA PHE A 55 3.09 16.08 3.27
C PHE A 55 3.42 17.08 2.17
N GLU A 56 2.44 17.39 1.31
CA GLU A 56 2.52 18.60 0.50
C GLU A 56 2.35 19.83 1.40
N ARG A 57 2.99 20.95 1.04
CA ARG A 57 2.73 22.23 1.70
C ARG A 57 1.30 22.69 1.39
N PRO A 58 0.56 23.25 2.36
CA PRO A 58 -0.85 23.62 2.16
C PRO A 58 -1.05 24.74 1.13
N VAL A 59 -0.14 25.71 1.07
CA VAL A 59 -0.23 26.85 0.14
C VAL A 59 0.39 26.43 -1.19
N GLY A 60 -0.37 26.57 -2.29
CA GLY A 60 0.10 26.19 -3.63
C GLY A 60 0.07 24.69 -3.91
N GLY A 61 -0.44 23.88 -2.98
CA GLY A 61 -0.56 22.43 -3.14
C GLY A 61 -1.39 22.03 -4.36
N THR A 62 -0.96 20.96 -5.01
CA THR A 62 -1.52 20.46 -6.26
C THR A 62 -2.04 19.03 -6.16
N LEU A 63 -1.69 18.34 -5.08
CA LEU A 63 -2.16 16.99 -4.78
C LEU A 63 -3.51 17.05 -4.06
N PRO A 64 -4.34 16.02 -4.21
CA PRO A 64 -5.57 15.94 -3.44
C PRO A 64 -5.25 15.81 -1.95
N ALA A 65 -6.06 16.45 -1.09
CA ALA A 65 -5.90 16.40 0.36
C ALA A 65 -5.88 14.96 0.93
N CYS A 66 -6.61 14.04 0.27
CA CYS A 66 -6.57 12.62 0.56
C CYS A 66 -6.86 11.83 -0.72
N CYS A 67 -6.08 10.78 -0.96
CA CYS A 67 -6.33 9.81 -2.01
C CYS A 67 -5.53 8.52 -1.71
N PRO A 68 -6.18 7.48 -1.15
CA PRO A 68 -5.52 6.21 -0.84
C PRO A 68 -4.85 5.58 -2.06
N GLU A 69 -5.49 5.67 -3.23
CA GLU A 69 -4.93 5.17 -4.50
C GLU A 69 -3.70 5.96 -4.99
N ARG A 70 -3.53 7.20 -4.53
CA ARG A 70 -2.29 7.97 -4.71
C ARG A 70 -1.40 7.90 -3.48
N HIS A 71 -1.68 7.00 -2.54
CA HIS A 71 -0.90 6.84 -1.33
C HIS A 71 -0.82 8.13 -0.48
N ILE A 72 -1.91 8.91 -0.47
CA ILE A 72 -2.10 10.10 0.38
C ILE A 72 -3.17 9.75 1.42
N ASN A 73 -2.76 9.68 2.68
CA ASN A 73 -3.59 9.30 3.82
C ASN A 73 -4.66 10.36 4.13
N PRO A 74 -5.68 10.04 4.96
CA PRO A 74 -6.72 10.99 5.34
C PRO A 74 -6.23 12.27 6.04
N ASP A 75 -5.09 12.20 6.72
CA ASP A 75 -4.43 13.35 7.36
C ASP A 75 -3.50 14.13 6.40
N GLY A 76 -3.47 13.75 5.12
CA GLY A 76 -2.62 14.31 4.07
C GLY A 76 -1.18 13.79 4.06
N SER A 77 -0.82 12.89 4.99
CA SER A 77 0.54 12.30 5.00
C SER A 77 0.73 11.34 3.82
N PHE A 78 1.95 11.25 3.32
CA PHE A 78 2.29 10.37 2.21
C PHE A 78 2.71 8.98 2.72
N CYS A 79 2.09 7.95 2.15
CA CYS A 79 2.53 6.57 2.31
C CYS A 79 3.58 6.23 1.24
N ILE A 80 4.83 6.68 1.47
CA ILE A 80 5.95 6.46 0.53
C ILE A 80 6.56 5.05 0.61
N GLY A 81 5.96 4.16 1.41
CA GLY A 81 6.38 2.78 1.59
C GLY A 81 6.07 2.26 3.00
N LEU A 82 6.02 0.94 3.15
CA LEU A 82 5.76 0.30 4.43
C LEU A 82 6.80 0.74 5.48
N ARG A 83 6.31 1.38 6.55
CA ARG A 83 7.12 1.86 7.68
C ARG A 83 8.31 2.72 7.25
N ALA A 84 8.18 3.45 6.14
CA ALA A 84 9.28 4.22 5.58
C ALA A 84 9.77 5.32 6.54
N GLY A 85 8.88 5.88 7.37
CA GLY A 85 9.21 6.93 8.32
C GLY A 85 9.92 6.47 9.60
N ASP A 86 9.93 5.17 9.91
CA ASP A 86 10.35 4.68 11.23
C ASP A 86 11.86 4.74 11.42
N GLY A 87 12.30 5.38 12.51
CA GLY A 87 13.64 5.23 13.06
C GLY A 87 14.77 5.60 12.09
N ILE A 88 14.59 6.63 11.26
CA ILE A 88 15.57 6.98 10.22
C ILE A 88 16.92 7.34 10.85
N THR A 89 17.96 6.64 10.39
CA THR A 89 19.35 6.83 10.76
C THR A 89 20.16 7.31 9.55
N GLY A 90 21.44 7.66 9.74
CA GLY A 90 22.33 7.99 8.61
C GLY A 90 22.46 6.86 7.59
N ALA A 91 22.37 5.60 8.02
CA ALA A 91 22.46 4.44 7.13
C ALA A 91 21.18 4.23 6.29
N SER A 92 20.01 4.63 6.80
CA SER A 92 18.72 4.46 6.10
C SER A 92 18.22 5.72 5.40
N ALA A 93 18.83 6.88 5.65
CA ALA A 93 18.41 8.16 5.08
C ALA A 93 18.46 8.19 3.54
N THR A 94 19.50 7.62 2.91
CA THR A 94 19.58 7.53 1.44
C THR A 94 18.44 6.72 0.85
N ALA A 95 18.18 5.52 1.40
CA ALA A 95 17.08 4.67 0.95
C ALA A 95 15.69 5.33 1.17
N TRP A 96 15.56 6.19 2.19
CA TRP A 96 14.35 6.98 2.39
C TRP A 96 14.16 8.02 1.28
N TRP A 97 15.22 8.75 0.91
CA TRP A 97 15.17 9.70 -0.21
C TRP A 97 14.82 9.01 -1.52
N GLU A 98 15.36 7.81 -1.77
CA GLU A 98 15.01 7.00 -2.94
C GLU A 98 13.52 6.64 -2.96
N LYS A 99 12.94 6.22 -1.81
CA LYS A 99 11.50 5.97 -1.69
C LYS A 99 10.67 7.22 -1.98
N LEU A 100 11.08 8.38 -1.46
CA LEU A 100 10.41 9.64 -1.74
C LEU A 100 10.47 9.96 -3.25
N HIS A 101 11.62 9.82 -3.89
CA HIS A 101 11.76 10.05 -5.33
C HIS A 101 10.83 9.15 -6.16
N VAL A 102 10.80 7.85 -5.85
CA VAL A 102 9.90 6.89 -6.51
C VAL A 102 8.44 7.28 -6.29
N PHE A 103 8.06 7.68 -5.08
CA PHE A 103 6.71 8.14 -4.79
C PHE A 103 6.33 9.35 -5.65
N ILE A 104 7.21 10.35 -5.80
CA ILE A 104 6.94 11.54 -6.60
C ILE A 104 6.79 11.18 -8.09
N LEU A 105 7.63 10.29 -8.62
CA LEU A 105 7.46 9.76 -9.98
C LEU A 105 6.11 9.05 -10.15
N CYS A 106 5.67 8.28 -9.15
CA CYS A 106 4.36 7.64 -9.17
C CYS A 106 3.22 8.67 -9.12
N GLN A 107 3.36 9.79 -8.41
CA GLN A 107 2.38 10.89 -8.44
C GLN A 107 2.21 11.47 -9.84
N GLU A 108 3.29 11.64 -10.57
CA GLU A 108 3.27 12.15 -11.94
C GLU A 108 2.61 11.14 -12.89
N THR A 109 3.02 9.88 -12.84
CA THR A 109 2.37 8.81 -13.62
C THR A 109 0.88 8.70 -13.31
N ALA A 110 0.50 8.80 -12.04
CA ALA A 110 -0.90 8.77 -11.61
C ALA A 110 -1.67 10.00 -12.10
N ALA A 111 -1.06 11.18 -12.16
CA ALA A 111 -1.69 12.38 -12.69
C ALA A 111 -1.95 12.27 -14.20
N GLU A 112 -1.03 11.66 -14.96
CA GLU A 112 -1.13 11.52 -16.42
C GLU A 112 -2.05 10.36 -16.83
N ALA A 113 -1.82 9.18 -16.26
CA ALA A 113 -2.51 7.96 -16.64
C ALA A 113 -3.84 7.77 -15.90
N GLY A 114 -3.98 8.35 -14.70
CA GLY A 114 -5.09 8.08 -13.79
C GLY A 114 -5.00 6.70 -13.12
N PHE A 115 -3.81 6.09 -13.10
CA PHE A 115 -3.51 4.79 -12.49
C PHE A 115 -2.20 4.87 -11.71
N TRP A 116 -2.13 4.17 -10.58
CA TRP A 116 -0.88 4.00 -9.85
C TRP A 116 -0.03 2.93 -10.54
N PRO A 117 1.29 3.10 -10.70
CA PRO A 117 2.15 2.07 -11.26
C PRO A 117 2.08 0.77 -10.45
N GLY A 118 1.74 -0.34 -11.10
CA GLY A 118 1.47 -1.61 -10.42
C GLY A 118 2.72 -2.19 -9.72
N GLU A 119 3.91 -1.98 -10.28
CA GLU A 119 5.18 -2.39 -9.69
C GLU A 119 5.56 -1.63 -8.41
N ALA A 120 4.98 -0.44 -8.21
CA ALA A 120 5.16 0.38 -7.02
C ALA A 120 4.01 0.17 -5.99
N GLN A 121 3.10 -0.76 -6.26
CA GLN A 121 1.92 -0.99 -5.44
C GLN A 121 2.18 -2.09 -4.42
N LEU A 122 1.85 -1.81 -3.16
CA LEU A 122 1.55 -2.81 -2.13
C LEU A 122 0.11 -2.61 -1.67
N SER A 123 -0.49 -3.65 -1.09
CA SER A 123 -1.80 -3.50 -0.46
C SER A 123 -1.82 -2.40 0.60
N HIS A 124 -2.94 -1.67 0.67
CA HIS A 124 -3.12 -0.58 1.63
C HIS A 124 -3.20 -1.06 3.08
N GLY A 125 -2.71 -0.21 4.01
CA GLY A 125 -2.79 -0.44 5.45
C GLY A 125 -2.06 -1.71 5.92
N GLU A 126 -2.62 -2.38 6.92
CA GLU A 126 -2.06 -3.63 7.49
C GLU A 126 -1.91 -4.76 6.47
N ALA A 127 -2.65 -4.70 5.34
CA ALA A 127 -2.56 -5.72 4.31
C ALA A 127 -1.17 -5.75 3.64
N ALA A 128 -0.40 -4.66 3.65
CA ALA A 128 0.97 -4.62 3.13
C ALA A 128 1.88 -5.65 3.80
N GLU A 129 1.82 -5.77 5.13
CA GLU A 129 2.66 -6.70 5.88
C GLU A 129 2.31 -8.16 5.56
N ILE A 130 1.00 -8.44 5.42
CA ILE A 130 0.50 -9.76 5.07
C ILE A 130 0.90 -10.10 3.64
N GLU A 131 0.83 -9.14 2.71
CA GLU A 131 1.29 -9.32 1.34
C GLU A 131 2.77 -9.67 1.27
N LEU A 132 3.64 -8.95 1.99
CA LEU A 132 5.06 -9.28 2.04
C LEU A 132 5.33 -10.65 2.69
N ALA A 133 4.55 -11.02 3.71
CA ALA A 133 4.64 -12.35 4.31
C ALA A 133 4.22 -13.44 3.31
N ALA A 134 3.19 -13.19 2.51
CA ALA A 134 2.70 -14.10 1.49
C ALA A 134 3.67 -14.22 0.31
N GLU A 135 4.26 -13.11 -0.14
CA GLU A 135 5.32 -13.11 -1.15
C GLU A 135 6.51 -13.95 -0.69
N ARG A 136 7.00 -13.76 0.55
CA ARG A 136 8.08 -14.59 1.12
C ARG A 136 7.71 -16.07 1.20
N ALA A 137 6.48 -16.37 1.63
CA ALA A 137 6.00 -17.76 1.72
C ALA A 137 5.88 -18.41 0.33
N ALA A 138 5.49 -17.64 -0.68
CA ALA A 138 5.36 -18.10 -2.06
C ALA A 138 6.74 -18.28 -2.72
N ASP A 139 7.68 -17.35 -2.49
CA ASP A 139 9.04 -17.39 -2.99
C ASP A 139 9.79 -18.67 -2.54
N GLN A 140 9.66 -19.04 -1.26
CA GLN A 140 10.21 -20.29 -0.72
C GLN A 140 9.68 -21.56 -1.42
N LEU A 141 8.58 -21.46 -2.15
CA LEU A 141 7.94 -22.55 -2.89
C LEU A 141 8.14 -22.42 -4.42
N GLY A 142 8.86 -21.40 -4.89
CA GLY A 142 8.97 -21.07 -6.32
C GLY A 142 7.66 -20.55 -6.92
N LEU A 143 6.76 -20.01 -6.09
CA LEU A 143 5.42 -19.56 -6.47
C LEU A 143 5.27 -18.03 -6.44
N GLN A 144 6.36 -17.27 -6.39
CA GLN A 144 6.29 -15.80 -6.27
C GLN A 144 5.48 -15.16 -7.40
N SER A 145 5.73 -15.54 -8.66
CA SER A 145 4.98 -15.04 -9.81
C SER A 145 3.49 -15.41 -9.74
N VAL A 146 3.19 -16.64 -9.32
CA VAL A 146 1.83 -17.15 -9.12
C VAL A 146 1.08 -16.36 -8.04
N TYR A 147 1.77 -15.96 -6.97
CA TYR A 147 1.19 -15.11 -5.93
C TYR A 147 0.94 -13.69 -6.43
N ARG A 148 1.89 -13.09 -7.15
CA ARG A 148 1.71 -11.75 -7.75
C ARG A 148 0.54 -11.70 -8.72
N GLU A 149 0.34 -12.75 -9.53
CA GLU A 149 -0.82 -12.87 -10.41
C GLU A 149 -2.14 -12.90 -9.60
N ALA A 150 -2.16 -13.63 -8.49
CA ALA A 150 -3.34 -13.70 -7.62
C ALA A 150 -3.68 -12.36 -6.95
N VAL A 151 -2.68 -11.54 -6.63
CA VAL A 151 -2.86 -10.19 -6.10
C VAL A 151 -3.35 -9.23 -7.18
N ALA A 152 -2.69 -9.22 -8.35
CA ALA A 152 -2.95 -8.27 -9.43
C ALA A 152 -4.28 -8.53 -10.15
N PHE A 153 -4.59 -9.79 -10.45
CA PHE A 153 -5.72 -10.15 -11.32
C PHE A 153 -6.80 -10.97 -10.61
N GLY A 154 -6.54 -11.41 -9.37
CA GLY A 154 -7.47 -12.29 -8.66
C GLY A 154 -7.61 -13.67 -9.30
N SER A 155 -6.65 -14.09 -10.12
CA SER A 155 -6.64 -15.36 -10.87
C SER A 155 -5.60 -16.36 -10.33
N GLY A 156 -5.55 -17.54 -10.96
CA GLY A 156 -4.55 -18.55 -10.64
C GLY A 156 -4.89 -19.45 -9.45
N PRO A 157 -4.01 -20.42 -9.15
CA PRO A 157 -4.27 -21.47 -8.16
C PRO A 157 -4.36 -20.92 -6.73
N ILE A 158 -3.64 -19.85 -6.40
CA ILE A 158 -3.72 -19.22 -5.07
C ILE A 158 -5.08 -18.56 -4.88
N ALA A 159 -5.55 -17.75 -5.83
CA ALA A 159 -6.86 -17.11 -5.75
C ALA A 159 -8.01 -18.14 -5.79
N SER A 160 -7.91 -19.16 -6.66
CA SER A 160 -8.87 -20.26 -6.72
C SER A 160 -8.92 -21.06 -5.40
N GLY A 161 -7.79 -21.14 -4.71
CA GLY A 161 -7.66 -21.78 -3.41
C GLY A 161 -8.50 -21.18 -2.29
N LEU A 162 -8.88 -19.91 -2.42
CA LEU A 162 -9.70 -19.19 -1.43
C LEU A 162 -11.08 -19.85 -1.23
N ALA A 163 -11.62 -20.52 -2.25
CA ALA A 163 -12.86 -21.29 -2.15
C ALA A 163 -12.78 -22.45 -1.13
N LYS A 164 -11.57 -22.86 -0.75
CA LYS A 164 -11.34 -23.91 0.25
C LYS A 164 -11.14 -23.35 1.66
N ILE A 165 -11.24 -22.04 1.88
CA ILE A 165 -11.13 -21.42 3.20
C ILE A 165 -12.41 -21.63 4.03
N ASN A 166 -12.23 -21.95 5.31
CA ASN A 166 -13.27 -21.90 6.31
C ASN A 166 -13.41 -20.44 6.79
N GLN A 167 -14.55 -19.82 6.48
CA GLN A 167 -14.80 -18.41 6.82
C GLN A 167 -14.80 -18.13 8.33
N LYS A 168 -15.05 -19.15 9.18
CA LYS A 168 -15.02 -18.98 10.64
C LYS A 168 -13.61 -18.97 11.22
N THR A 169 -12.69 -19.73 10.63
CA THR A 169 -11.34 -19.92 11.18
C THR A 169 -10.25 -19.24 10.35
N GLY A 170 -10.55 -18.80 9.13
CA GLY A 170 -9.58 -18.27 8.17
C GLY A 170 -8.61 -19.33 7.63
N MET A 171 -8.81 -20.61 7.94
CA MET A 171 -7.91 -21.71 7.55
C MET A 171 -8.51 -22.58 6.45
N LEU A 172 -7.67 -23.31 5.71
CA LEU A 172 -8.16 -24.28 4.72
C LEU A 172 -8.99 -25.41 5.36
N ARG A 173 -10.17 -25.69 4.78
CA ARG A 173 -11.05 -26.82 5.14
C ARG A 173 -10.40 -28.17 4.82
N ASN A 174 -10.96 -29.25 5.37
CA ASN A 174 -10.55 -30.63 5.11
C ASN A 174 -9.05 -30.84 5.38
N GLY A 175 -8.63 -30.71 6.64
CA GLY A 175 -7.22 -30.75 7.04
C GLY A 175 -6.43 -31.99 6.63
N ARG A 176 -7.12 -33.10 6.29
CA ARG A 176 -6.56 -34.37 5.78
C ARG A 176 -6.35 -34.40 4.26
N SER A 177 -6.81 -33.40 3.51
CA SER A 177 -6.54 -33.29 2.08
C SER A 177 -5.15 -32.70 1.84
N ALA A 178 -4.56 -33.00 0.68
CA ALA A 178 -3.33 -32.37 0.22
C ALA A 178 -3.46 -30.83 0.20
N CYS A 179 -2.39 -30.16 0.59
CA CYS A 179 -2.31 -28.71 0.53
C CYS A 179 -2.18 -28.26 -0.92
N ILE A 180 -2.90 -27.20 -1.25
CA ILE A 180 -2.97 -26.65 -2.60
C ILE A 180 -1.80 -25.70 -2.92
N CYS A 181 -0.97 -25.35 -1.92
CA CYS A 181 0.22 -24.53 -2.14
C CYS A 181 1.43 -25.33 -2.64
N GLY A 182 1.29 -26.64 -2.92
CA GLY A 182 2.35 -27.46 -3.50
C GLY A 182 3.48 -27.88 -2.54
N ARG A 183 3.45 -27.48 -1.26
CA ARG A 183 4.50 -27.86 -0.29
C ARG A 183 4.50 -29.37 -0.05
N THR A 184 5.71 -29.96 -0.01
CA THR A 184 5.91 -31.39 0.23
C THR A 184 6.70 -31.67 1.51
N ASP A 185 6.60 -32.89 2.03
CA ASP A 185 7.48 -33.39 3.09
C ASP A 185 8.89 -33.74 2.57
N ARG A 186 9.74 -34.24 3.47
CA ARG A 186 11.10 -34.72 3.16
C ARG A 186 11.16 -35.87 2.14
N HIS A 187 10.04 -36.56 1.92
CA HIS A 187 9.88 -37.65 0.97
C HIS A 187 9.18 -37.20 -0.33
N ARG A 188 9.06 -35.88 -0.55
CA ARG A 188 8.38 -35.27 -1.71
C ARG A 188 6.89 -35.61 -1.83
N ARG A 189 6.25 -35.99 -0.72
CA ARG A 189 4.79 -36.20 -0.68
C ARG A 189 4.10 -34.88 -0.35
N PRO A 190 2.98 -34.52 -1.01
CA PRO A 190 2.24 -33.31 -0.67
C PRO A 190 1.87 -33.28 0.81
N LEU A 191 2.18 -32.17 1.49
CA LEU A 191 1.77 -32.01 2.88
C LEU A 191 0.26 -31.95 2.98
N LEU A 192 -0.30 -32.51 4.06
CA LEU A 192 -1.70 -32.29 4.38
C LEU A 192 -1.91 -30.83 4.79
N ARG A 193 -3.08 -30.26 4.53
CA ARG A 193 -3.40 -28.87 4.86
C ARG A 193 -3.10 -28.53 6.33
N ARG A 194 -3.48 -29.42 7.25
CA ARG A 194 -3.22 -29.27 8.70
C ARG A 194 -1.74 -29.27 9.07
N GLU A 195 -0.90 -29.94 8.28
CA GLU A 195 0.56 -29.99 8.48
C GLU A 195 1.21 -28.76 7.85
N CYS A 196 0.77 -28.39 6.65
CA CYS A 196 1.18 -27.16 5.99
C CYS A 196 0.90 -25.92 6.86
N HIS A 197 -0.19 -25.86 7.60
CA HIS A 197 -0.47 -24.74 8.51
C HIS A 197 0.53 -24.65 9.67
N ARG A 198 1.15 -25.77 10.09
CA ARG A 198 2.03 -25.84 11.27
C ARG A 198 3.51 -25.60 10.94
N CYS A 199 3.88 -25.50 9.67
CA CYS A 199 5.29 -25.42 9.25
C CYS A 199 5.96 -24.04 9.48
N GLY A 200 5.28 -23.08 10.12
CA GLY A 200 5.82 -21.76 10.49
C GLY A 200 6.02 -20.77 9.33
N GLN A 201 6.18 -21.24 8.09
CA GLN A 201 6.40 -20.41 6.89
C GLN A 201 5.11 -19.77 6.32
N GLY A 202 3.95 -20.06 6.92
CA GLY A 202 2.65 -19.66 6.38
C GLY A 202 2.25 -20.45 5.12
N CYS A 203 0.96 -20.39 4.80
CA CYS A 203 0.41 -20.91 3.54
C CYS A 203 0.01 -19.71 2.68
N PRO A 204 0.54 -19.55 1.44
CA PRO A 204 0.22 -18.40 0.59
C PRO A 204 -1.28 -18.19 0.37
N VAL A 205 -2.08 -19.26 0.30
CA VAL A 205 -3.54 -19.15 0.16
C VAL A 205 -4.20 -18.59 1.43
N VAL A 206 -3.74 -19.00 2.59
CA VAL A 206 -4.25 -18.49 3.87
C VAL A 206 -3.85 -17.03 4.05
N LEU A 207 -2.60 -16.69 3.73
CA LEU A 207 -2.12 -15.30 3.81
C LEU A 207 -2.86 -14.39 2.81
N GLU A 208 -3.10 -14.85 1.58
CA GLU A 208 -3.91 -14.11 0.60
C GLU A 208 -5.35 -13.87 1.10
N HIS A 209 -5.94 -14.85 1.78
CA HIS A 209 -7.26 -14.67 2.41
C HIS A 209 -7.25 -13.54 3.44
N TRP A 210 -6.27 -13.55 4.36
CA TRP A 210 -6.13 -12.51 5.38
C TRP A 210 -5.80 -11.14 4.79
N ARG A 211 -4.96 -11.08 3.75
CA ARG A 211 -4.66 -9.84 3.01
C ARG A 211 -5.95 -9.23 2.46
N ARG A 212 -6.80 -10.03 1.79
CA ARG A 212 -8.10 -9.55 1.26
C ARG A 212 -9.03 -9.05 2.34
N ILE A 213 -9.07 -9.70 3.51
CA ILE A 213 -9.83 -9.22 4.67
C ILE A 213 -9.31 -7.84 5.09
N LYS A 214 -7.99 -7.67 5.24
CA LYS A 214 -7.38 -6.40 5.66
C LYS A 214 -7.54 -5.29 4.64
N VAL A 215 -7.46 -5.58 3.34
CA VAL A 215 -7.81 -4.62 2.29
C VAL A 215 -9.27 -4.20 2.41
N ALA A 216 -10.19 -5.14 2.61
CA ALA A 216 -11.61 -4.82 2.77
C ALA A 216 -11.90 -4.01 4.04
N GLU A 217 -11.21 -4.29 5.14
CA GLU A 217 -11.28 -3.50 6.38
C GLU A 217 -10.77 -2.07 6.17
N TYR A 218 -9.62 -1.90 5.52
CA TYR A 218 -9.06 -0.60 5.17
C TYR A 218 -10.07 0.25 4.40
N TRP A 219 -10.61 -0.29 3.30
CA TRP A 219 -11.62 0.43 2.50
C TRP A 219 -12.92 0.68 3.25
N ARG A 220 -13.31 -0.21 4.17
CA ARG A 220 -14.47 0.01 5.03
C ARG A 220 -14.25 1.19 5.99
N GLY A 221 -13.04 1.35 6.52
CA GLY A 221 -12.66 2.47 7.38
C GLY A 221 -12.68 3.83 6.66
N LEU A 222 -12.62 3.83 5.34
CA LEU A 222 -12.66 5.04 4.50
C LEU A 222 -14.04 5.32 3.89
N ARG A 223 -15.09 4.58 4.29
CA ARG A 223 -16.45 4.86 3.85
C ARG A 223 -16.86 6.27 4.27
N GLY A 224 -17.40 7.04 3.31
CA GLY A 224 -17.77 8.44 3.51
C GLY A 224 -16.67 9.43 3.10
N GLN A 225 -15.45 8.96 2.82
CA GLN A 225 -14.41 9.82 2.26
C GLN A 225 -14.72 10.15 0.79
N ALA A 226 -14.65 11.44 0.46
CA ALA A 226 -14.85 11.89 -0.92
C ALA A 226 -13.72 11.42 -1.84
N CYS A 227 -14.08 10.97 -3.04
CA CYS A 227 -13.09 10.68 -4.08
C CYS A 227 -12.57 11.99 -4.70
N CYS A 228 -11.26 12.13 -4.83
CA CYS A 228 -10.64 13.28 -5.51
C CYS A 228 -10.86 13.31 -7.04
N GLY A 229 -11.40 12.25 -7.63
CA GLY A 229 -11.67 12.16 -9.07
C GLY A 229 -10.45 11.86 -9.96
N THR A 230 -9.22 11.93 -9.45
CA THR A 230 -8.01 11.82 -10.28
C THR A 230 -7.65 10.39 -10.69
N MET A 231 -8.13 9.38 -9.96
CA MET A 231 -7.79 7.96 -10.18
C MET A 231 -8.96 7.22 -10.83
N ARG A 232 -8.74 6.55 -11.96
CA ARG A 232 -9.78 5.94 -12.80
C ARG A 232 -10.56 4.87 -12.05
N GLU A 233 -9.86 3.98 -11.34
CA GLU A 233 -10.41 2.80 -10.66
C GLU A 233 -10.57 2.96 -9.15
N CYS A 234 -10.55 4.19 -8.63
CA CYS A 234 -10.64 4.42 -7.19
C CYS A 234 -11.94 3.87 -6.58
N PRO A 235 -11.88 3.00 -5.56
CA PRO A 235 -13.05 2.45 -4.89
C PRO A 235 -13.99 3.51 -4.30
N LEU A 236 -13.47 4.68 -3.93
CA LEU A 236 -14.27 5.79 -3.39
C LEU A 236 -15.20 6.44 -4.43
N LYS A 237 -14.98 6.26 -5.75
CA LYS A 237 -15.87 6.83 -6.78
C LYS A 237 -17.30 6.33 -6.68
N LYS A 238 -17.49 5.06 -6.31
CA LYS A 238 -18.80 4.41 -6.23
C LYS A 238 -19.49 4.62 -4.87
N ALA A 239 -18.77 5.15 -3.89
CA ALA A 239 -19.22 5.33 -2.52
C ALA A 239 -19.61 6.80 -2.22
N GLY A 240 -20.09 7.53 -3.23
CA GLY A 240 -20.63 8.89 -3.05
C GLY A 240 -21.70 8.93 -1.94
N PRO A 241 -21.89 10.09 -1.29
CA PRO A 241 -22.77 10.21 -0.14
C PRO A 241 -24.16 9.71 -0.51
N THR A 242 -24.69 8.77 0.28
CA THR A 242 -26.09 8.38 0.19
C THR A 242 -26.91 9.55 0.73
N ASP A 243 -27.22 10.51 -0.14
CA ASP A 243 -28.15 11.58 0.20
C ASP A 243 -29.51 10.95 0.49
N GLY A 244 -29.93 11.11 1.75
CA GLY A 244 -31.25 10.76 2.23
C GLY A 244 -32.30 11.54 1.47
N THR A 245 -32.83 10.94 0.42
CA THR A 245 -34.09 11.41 -0.17
C THR A 245 -35.22 10.75 0.60
N ALA A 246 -35.64 11.41 1.68
CA ALA A 246 -36.94 11.17 2.28
C ALA A 246 -38.00 11.48 1.22
N ILE A 247 -38.62 10.46 0.65
CA ILE A 247 -39.84 10.63 -0.14
C ILE A 247 -40.98 10.78 0.87
N SER A 248 -41.30 12.04 1.19
CA SER A 248 -42.60 12.42 1.73
C SER A 248 -43.68 12.09 0.69
N ARG A 249 -44.44 11.01 0.93
CA ARG A 249 -45.71 10.80 0.22
C ARG A 249 -46.76 11.68 0.88
N GLY A 250 -47.07 12.78 0.20
CA GLY A 250 -48.21 13.64 0.49
C GLY A 250 -49.52 12.88 0.36
N THR A 251 -50.38 13.14 1.32
CA THR A 251 -51.83 12.88 1.35
C THR A 251 -52.58 13.84 0.42
N GLY A 252 -53.65 13.34 -0.21
CA GLY A 252 -54.71 14.13 -0.85
C GLY A 252 -54.77 13.91 -2.38
N ALA A 253 -55.90 13.60 -3.00
CA ALA A 253 -57.30 13.51 -2.57
C ALA A 253 -58.03 12.48 -3.46
#